data_AF-A0A972EVG0-F1
#
_entry.id   AF-A0A972EVG0-F1
#
_cell.length_a   1.000
_cell.length_b   1.000
_cell.length_c   1.000
_cell.angle_alpha   90.00
_cell.angle_beta   90.00
_cell.angle_gamma   90.00
#
_symmetry.space_group_name_H-M   'P 1'
#
loop_
_entity.id
_entity.type
_entity.pdbx_description
1 polymer ?
#
loop_
_entity_poly.entity_id
_entity_poly.type
_entity_poly.pdbx_seq_one_letter_code
_entity_poly.pdbx_strand_id
1 'polypeptide(L)'
;MKDLIKAYLKEISAITAQGDAREESYYPALKQFLESYPLEKGRKTQVTVLPKKTEAGSPDFRVWDGKDFIVGYIEAKTPGTNL
;
A
#
# COMPACT_ATOMS: atom_id res chain seq x y z
N MET A 1 -14.60 -5.92 -6.51
CA MET A 1 -14.25 -4.74 -5.69
C MET A 1 -14.67 -4.89 -4.23
N LYS A 2 -15.95 -5.19 -3.95
CA LYS A 2 -16.46 -5.41 -2.58
C LYS A 2 -15.63 -6.44 -1.79
N ASP A 3 -15.34 -7.60 -2.38
CA ASP A 3 -14.59 -8.66 -1.70
C ASP A 3 -13.12 -8.27 -1.45
N LEU A 4 -12.51 -7.51 -2.36
CA LEU A 4 -11.16 -7.00 -2.21
C LEU A 4 -11.07 -6.01 -1.03
N ILE A 5 -12.01 -5.07 -0.94
CA ILE A 5 -12.10 -4.13 0.18
C ILE A 5 -12.37 -4.90 1.48
N LYS A 6 -13.27 -5.89 1.47
CA LYS A 6 -13.56 -6.70 2.65
C LYS A 6 -12.33 -7.49 3.12
N ALA A 7 -11.54 -8.05 2.20
CA ALA A 7 -10.30 -8.73 2.53
C ALA A 7 -9.28 -7.78 3.15
N TYR A 8 -9.10 -6.60 2.56
CA TYR A 8 -8.23 -5.55 3.11
C TYR A 8 -8.66 -5.11 4.52
N LEU A 9 -9.94 -4.81 4.72
CA LEU A 9 -10.48 -4.42 6.03
C LEU A 9 -10.33 -5.53 7.08
N LYS A 10 -10.45 -6.79 6.67
CA LYS A 10 -10.21 -7.94 7.55
C LYS A 10 -8.75 -8.00 8.00
N GLU A 11 -7.81 -7.80 7.07
CA GLU A 11 -6.38 -7.86 7.35
C GLU A 11 -5.94 -6.75 8.31
N ILE A 12 -6.32 -5.50 8.02
CA ILE A 12 -5.99 -4.38 8.92
C ILE A 12 -6.62 -4.59 10.31
N SER A 13 -7.84 -5.12 10.39
CA SER A 13 -8.49 -5.40 11.67
C SER A 13 -7.77 -6.48 12.46
N ALA A 14 -7.22 -7.50 11.79
CA ALA A 14 -6.44 -8.56 12.44
C ALA A 14 -5.12 -8.01 12.97
N ILE A 15 -4.40 -7.19 12.17
CA ILE A 15 -3.17 -6.51 12.57
C ILE A 15 -3.43 -5.61 13.80
N THR A 16 -4.49 -4.80 13.77
CA THR A 16 -4.85 -3.94 14.91
C THR A 16 -5.18 -4.74 16.17
N ALA A 17 -5.91 -5.86 16.03
CA ALA A 17 -6.31 -6.69 17.15
C ALA A 17 -5.13 -7.35 17.90
N GLN A 18 -3.97 -7.50 17.25
CA GLN A 18 -2.76 -8.02 17.89
C GLN A 18 -2.21 -7.07 18.97
N GLY A 19 -2.46 -5.77 18.85
CA GLY A 19 -2.18 -4.75 19.88
C GLY A 19 -0.74 -4.23 19.95
N ASP A 20 0.17 -4.73 19.12
CA ASP A 20 1.59 -4.33 19.03
C ASP A 20 1.98 -3.78 17.65
N ALA A 21 0.99 -3.49 16.81
CA ALA A 21 1.19 -2.99 15.46
C ALA A 21 1.84 -1.60 15.42
N ARG A 22 2.82 -1.43 14.54
CA ARG A 22 3.37 -0.12 14.12
C ARG A 22 2.85 0.22 12.73
N GLU A 23 3.15 1.41 12.23
CA GLU A 23 2.70 1.88 10.91
C GLU A 23 3.06 0.88 9.80
N GLU A 24 4.29 0.37 9.80
CA GLU A 24 4.79 -0.58 8.81
C GLU A 24 4.13 -1.96 8.89
N SER A 25 3.50 -2.31 10.03
CA SER A 25 2.74 -3.55 10.16
C SER A 25 1.59 -3.62 9.16
N TYR A 26 1.06 -2.47 8.73
CA TYR A 26 -0.05 -2.38 7.78
C TYR A 26 0.40 -2.40 6.31
N TYR A 27 1.70 -2.27 6.04
CA TYR A 27 2.21 -2.11 4.67
C TYR A 27 1.94 -3.32 3.78
N PRO A 28 2.09 -4.59 4.25
CA PRO A 28 1.74 -5.75 3.45
C PRO A 28 0.26 -5.77 3.03
N ALA A 29 -0.65 -5.37 3.93
CA ALA A 29 -2.08 -5.34 3.64
C ALA A 29 -2.41 -4.33 2.53
N LEU A 30 -1.86 -3.12 2.61
CA LEU A 30 -2.07 -2.09 1.59
C LEU A 30 -1.41 -2.47 0.26
N LYS A 31 -0.19 -3.02 0.29
CA LYS A 31 0.49 -3.55 -0.89
C LYS A 31 -0.38 -4.58 -1.62
N GLN A 32 -0.88 -5.58 -0.88
CA GLN A 32 -1.72 -6.63 -1.46
C GLN A 32 -3.02 -6.07 -2.05
N PHE A 33 -3.65 -5.11 -1.37
CA PHE A 33 -4.86 -4.46 -1.88
C PHE A 33 -4.61 -3.77 -3.23
N LEU A 34 -3.54 -2.98 -3.33
CA LEU A 34 -3.19 -2.24 -4.54
C LEU A 34 -2.80 -3.16 -5.70
N GLU A 35 -2.00 -4.20 -5.44
CA GLU A 35 -1.58 -5.17 -6.47
C GLU A 35 -2.73 -6.08 -6.94
N SER A 36 -3.75 -6.25 -6.10
CA SER A 36 -4.96 -7.03 -6.43
C SER A 36 -6.06 -6.18 -7.07
N TYR A 37 -5.88 -4.85 -7.16
CA TYR A 37 -6.83 -3.98 -7.84
C TYR A 37 -6.82 -4.28 -9.34
N PRO A 38 -7.98 -4.59 -9.95
CA PRO A 38 -8.04 -4.93 -11.37
C PRO A 38 -7.81 -3.68 -12.22
N LEU A 39 -6.82 -3.75 -13.12
CA LEU A 39 -6.60 -2.72 -14.14
C LEU A 39 -7.07 -3.21 -15.51
N GLU A 40 -7.31 -2.26 -16.39
CA GLU A 40 -7.64 -2.55 -17.79
C GLU A 40 -6.56 -3.41 -18.46
N LYS A 41 -7.00 -4.24 -19.41
CA LYS A 41 -6.13 -5.10 -20.23
C LYS A 41 -5.32 -6.13 -19.41
N GLY A 42 -5.81 -6.50 -18.22
CA GLY A 42 -5.17 -7.51 -17.37
C GLY A 42 -3.86 -7.06 -16.72
N ARG A 43 -3.55 -5.76 -16.76
CA ARG A 43 -2.41 -5.21 -16.03
C ARG A 43 -2.61 -5.37 -14.52
N LYS A 44 -1.51 -5.37 -13.79
CA LYS A 44 -1.49 -5.39 -12.33
C LYS A 44 -0.60 -4.28 -11.83
N THR A 45 -1.11 -3.48 -10.91
CA THR A 45 -0.27 -2.53 -10.16
C THR A 45 0.89 -3.30 -9.54
N GLN A 46 2.09 -2.74 -9.58
CA GLN A 46 3.20 -3.22 -8.77
C GLN A 46 3.50 -2.16 -7.71
N VAL A 47 3.81 -2.61 -6.50
CA VAL A 47 4.06 -1.70 -5.38
C VAL A 47 5.39 -2.04 -4.74
N THR A 48 6.29 -1.06 -4.72
CA THR A 48 7.54 -1.12 -3.94
C THR A 48 7.29 -0.46 -2.59
N VAL A 49 7.37 -1.25 -1.52
CA VAL A 49 7.33 -0.78 -0.13
C VAL A 49 8.74 -0.35 0.28
N LEU A 50 8.85 0.77 0.99
CA LEU A 50 10.11 1.38 1.43
C LEU A 50 11.16 1.43 0.30
N PRO A 51 10.83 2.07 -0.84
CA PRO A 51 11.76 2.22 -1.95
C PRO A 51 13.05 2.92 -1.50
N LYS A 52 14.14 2.68 -2.24
CA LYS A 52 15.42 3.37 -1.99
C LYS A 52 15.22 4.89 -1.96
N LYS A 53 15.70 5.51 -0.88
CA LYS A 53 15.71 6.96 -0.68
C LYS A 53 16.41 7.67 -1.85
N THR A 54 15.81 8.76 -2.30
CA THR A 54 16.36 9.67 -3.32
C THR A 54 16.55 11.06 -2.72
N GLU A 55 17.14 11.98 -3.48
CA GLU A 55 17.30 13.38 -3.08
C GLU A 55 15.95 14.08 -2.83
N ALA A 56 14.89 13.65 -3.52
CA ALA A 56 13.54 14.18 -3.38
C ALA A 56 12.75 13.57 -2.20
N GLY A 57 13.34 12.63 -1.45
CA GLY A 57 12.72 12.01 -0.27
C GLY A 57 12.67 10.48 -0.32
N SER A 58 11.88 9.91 0.59
CA SER A 58 11.71 8.46 0.74
C SER A 58 10.25 8.16 1.11
N PRO A 59 9.35 8.08 0.13
CA PRO A 59 7.96 7.75 0.42
C PRO A 59 7.86 6.33 0.95
N ASP A 60 6.81 6.03 1.72
CA ASP A 60 6.55 4.66 2.18
C ASP A 60 6.28 3.68 1.03
N PHE A 61 5.62 4.14 -0.04
CA PHE A 61 5.31 3.33 -1.22
C PHE A 61 5.61 4.06 -2.51
N ARG A 62 6.10 3.29 -3.49
CA ARG A 62 6.16 3.68 -4.91
C ARG A 62 5.28 2.74 -5.70
N VAL A 63 4.33 3.32 -6.45
CA VAL A 63 3.32 2.60 -7.20
C VAL A 63 3.64 2.67 -8.69
N TRP A 64 3.59 1.52 -9.36
CA TRP A 64 3.90 1.37 -10.78
C TRP A 64 2.69 0.85 -11.55
N ASP A 65 2.60 1.18 -12.84
CA ASP A 65 1.53 0.75 -13.75
C ASP A 65 1.54 -0.75 -14.09
N GLY A 66 2.48 -1.51 -13.52
CA GLY A 66 2.72 -2.92 -13.82
C GLY A 66 3.70 -3.18 -14.94
N LYS A 67 4.28 -2.12 -15.53
CA LYS A 67 5.24 -2.20 -16.62
C LYS A 67 6.45 -1.32 -16.33
N ASP A 68 6.45 -0.07 -16.80
CA ASP A 68 7.64 0.78 -16.87
C ASP A 68 7.48 2.13 -16.16
N PHE A 69 6.26 2.52 -15.77
CA PHE A 69 6.00 3.87 -15.27
C PHE A 69 5.58 3.91 -13.81
N ILE A 70 6.21 4.81 -13.05
CA ILE A 70 5.73 5.21 -11.73
C ILE A 70 4.48 6.05 -11.93
N VAL A 71 3.37 5.62 -11.33
CA VAL A 71 2.08 6.31 -11.41
C VAL A 71 1.73 7.07 -10.13
N GLY A 72 2.50 6.87 -9.05
CA GLY A 72 2.32 7.61 -7.83
C GLY A 72 3.21 7.17 -6.69
N TYR A 73 3.16 7.94 -5.61
CA TYR A 73 3.80 7.66 -4.33
C TYR A 73 2.74 7.75 -3.24
N ILE A 74 2.87 6.94 -2.19
CA ILE A 74 1.98 6.97 -1.03
C ILE A 74 2.86 7.10 0.21
N GLU A 75 2.44 7.98 1.11
CA GLU A 75 2.98 8.11 2.46
C GLU A 75 1.90 7.62 3.42
N ALA A 76 2.24 6.68 4.29
CA ALA A 76 1.35 6.23 5.35
C ALA A 76 1.52 7.12 6.57
N LYS A 77 0.41 7.28 7.29
CA LYS A 77 0.36 8.02 8.55
C LYS A 77 -0.70 7.41 9.45
N THR A 78 -0.47 7.51 10.76
CA THR A 78 -1.48 7.17 11.76
C THR A 78 -2.68 8.12 11.63
N PRO A 79 -3.93 7.64 11.73
CA PRO A 79 -5.11 8.51 11.68
C PRO A 79 -5.02 9.66 12.68
N GLY A 80 -5.23 10.89 12.21
CA GLY A 80 -5.16 12.10 13.04
C GLY A 80 -3.78 12.77 13.12
N THR A 81 -2.76 12.24 12.43
CA THR A 81 -1.45 12.91 12.31
C THR A 81 -1.34 13.69 10.99
N ASN A 82 -0.52 14.75 10.98
CA ASN A 82 -0.23 15.54 9.77
C ASN A 82 0.80 14.85 8.87
N LEU A 83 0.85 15.30 7.61
CA LEU A 83 1.89 14.98 6.62
C LEU A 83 3.22 15.70 6.93
#